data_AF-A0A1F5JPE7-F1
#
_entry.id   AF-A0A1F5JPE7-F1
#
_cell.length_a   1.000
_cell.length_b   1.000
_cell.length_c   1.000
_cell.angle_alpha   90.00
_cell.angle_beta   90.00
_cell.angle_gamma   90.00
#
_symmetry.space_group_name_H-M   'P 1'
#
loop_
_entity.id
_entity.type
_entity.pdbx_description
1 polymer ?
#
loop_
_entity_poly.entity_id
_entity_poly.type
_entity_poly.pdbx_seq_one_letter_code
_entity_poly.pdbx_strand_id
1 'polypeptide(L)' 'MSGELFNNLGIFFFVLWEAFWKAMGLWRSAKAGSKLWFFGIFIINSFGILPLFYLWKTKQLNGVLEDLKLIFTSRFKK' A
#
# COMPACT_ATOMS: atom_id res chain seq x y z
N MET A 1 11.38 -5.89 -29.94
CA MET A 1 12.02 -6.68 -28.86
C MET A 1 12.40 -5.84 -27.64
N SER A 2 13.17 -4.75 -27.74
CA SER A 2 13.49 -3.90 -26.55
C SER A 2 12.28 -3.16 -25.97
N GLY A 3 11.38 -2.64 -26.80
CA GLY A 3 10.17 -1.93 -26.34
C GLY A 3 9.18 -2.77 -25.53
N GLU A 4 9.12 -4.08 -25.79
CA GLU A 4 8.25 -5.02 -25.05
C GLU A 4 8.78 -5.27 -23.63
N LEU A 5 10.11 -5.31 -23.45
CA LEU A 5 10.73 -5.48 -22.14
C LEU A 5 10.45 -4.28 -21.22
N PHE A 6 10.53 -3.06 -21.76
CA PHE A 6 10.20 -1.84 -20.99
C PHE A 6 8.73 -1.83 -20.54
N ASN A 7 7.81 -2.25 -21.41
CA ASN A 7 6.38 -2.33 -21.07
C ASN A 7 6.12 -3.36 -19.97
N ASN A 8 6.72 -4.55 -20.06
CA ASN A 8 6.52 -5.63 -19.08
C ASN A 8 7.06 -5.25 -17.69
N LEU A 9 8.23 -4.61 -17.63
CA LEU A 9 8.78 -4.09 -16.38
C LEU A 9 7.90 -2.99 -15.80
N GLY A 10 7.41 -2.07 -16.63
CA GLY A 10 6.48 -1.01 -16.20
C GLY A 10 5.23 -1.57 -15.53
N ILE A 11 4.59 -2.57 -16.14
CA ILE A 11 3.41 -3.24 -15.58
C ILE A 11 3.75 -3.91 -14.25
N PHE A 12 4.89 -4.60 -14.17
CA PHE A 12 5.31 -5.28 -12.93
C PHE A 12 5.49 -4.30 -11.77
N PHE A 13 6.19 -3.18 -11.98
CA PHE A 13 6.33 -2.13 -10.97
C PHE A 13 4.97 -1.55 -10.56
N PHE A 14 4.06 -1.37 -11.51
CA PHE A 14 2.73 -0.84 -11.24
C PHE A 14 1.88 -1.78 -10.39
N VAL A 15 1.94 -3.08 -10.65
CA VAL A 15 1.27 -4.10 -9.84
C VAL A 15 1.82 -4.14 -8.42
N LEU A 16 3.14 -4.09 -8.25
CA LEU A 16 3.77 -4.03 -6.93
C LEU A 16 3.34 -2.76 -6.16
N TRP A 17 3.30 -1.62 -6.85
CA TRP A 17 2.85 -0.36 -6.28
C TRP A 17 1.39 -0.43 -5.81
N GLU A 18 0.48 -0.92 -6.65
CA GLU A 18 -0.92 -1.08 -6.27
C GLU A 18 -1.07 -2.05 -5.09
N ALA A 19 -0.45 -3.22 -5.17
CA ALA A 19 -0.53 -4.25 -4.14
C ALA A 19 -0.02 -3.74 -2.79
N PHE A 20 1.09 -2.99 -2.79
CA PHE A 20 1.65 -2.38 -1.60
C PHE A 20 0.65 -1.43 -0.91
N TRP A 21 0.10 -0.45 -1.65
CA TRP A 21 -0.84 0.50 -1.05
C TRP A 21 -2.14 -0.15 -0.60
N LYS A 22 -2.63 -1.13 -1.37
CA LYS A 22 -3.84 -1.89 -1.03
C LYS A 22 -3.65 -2.67 0.27
N ALA A 23 -2.52 -3.37 0.42
CA ALA A 23 -2.18 -4.08 1.65
C ALA A 23 -2.08 -3.15 2.86
N MET A 24 -1.38 -2.02 2.74
CA MET A 24 -1.24 -1.06 3.83
C MET A 24 -2.57 -0.41 4.23
N GLY A 25 -3.42 -0.07 3.25
CA GLY A 25 -4.75 0.47 3.51
C GLY A 25 -5.69 -0.55 4.19
N LEU A 26 -5.66 -1.81 3.75
CA LEU A 26 -6.44 -2.88 4.38
C LEU A 26 -5.97 -3.18 5.81
N TRP A 27 -4.65 -3.30 6.03
CA TRP A 27 -4.07 -3.52 7.35
C TRP A 27 -4.48 -2.42 8.34
N ARG A 28 -4.38 -1.16 7.91
CA ARG A 28 -4.71 -0.01 8.76
C ARG A 28 -6.21 0.16 8.97
N SER A 29 -7.04 -0.06 7.96
CA SER A 29 -8.49 -0.02 8.10
C SER A 29 -9.03 -1.15 8.99
N ALA A 30 -8.45 -2.35 8.91
CA ALA A 30 -8.76 -3.45 9.81
C ALA A 30 -8.39 -3.12 11.26
N LYS A 31 -7.16 -2.63 11.52
CA LYS A 31 -6.73 -2.22 12.87
C LYS A 31 -7.57 -1.08 13.44
N ALA A 32 -8.03 -0.16 12.60
CA ALA A 32 -8.88 0.97 13.01
C ALA A 32 -10.37 0.61 13.15
N GLY A 33 -10.79 -0.61 12.83
CA GLY A 33 -12.20 -1.02 12.84
C GLY A 33 -13.06 -0.37 11.75
N SER A 34 -12.43 0.23 10.73
CA SER A 34 -13.10 0.98 9.65
C SER A 34 -13.68 0.04 8.59
N LYS A 35 -14.80 -0.62 8.90
CA LYS A 35 -15.45 -1.61 8.01
C LYS A 35 -15.74 -1.07 6.60
N LEU A 36 -16.29 0.14 6.49
CA LEU A 36 -16.60 0.76 5.20
C LEU A 36 -15.34 0.98 4.35
N TRP A 37 -14.25 1.45 4.96
CA TRP A 37 -12.99 1.66 4.26
C TRP A 37 -12.31 0.35 3.89
N PHE A 38 -12.39 -0.66 4.75
CA PHE A 38 -11.88 -2.00 4.46
C PHE A 38 -12.55 -2.59 3.21
N PHE A 39 -13.89 -2.63 3.20
CA PHE A 39 -14.64 -3.12 2.03
C PHE A 39 -14.43 -2.25 0.79
N GLY A 40 -14.41 -0.92 0.96
CA GLY A 40 -14.15 0.01 -0.15
C GLY A 40 -12.80 -0.24 -0.81
N ILE A 41 -11.72 -0.35 -0.02
CA ILE A 41 -10.37 -0.63 -0.53
C ILE A 41 -10.27 -2.05 -1.14
N PHE A 42 -10.99 -3.02 -0.58
CA PHE A 42 -10.99 -4.39 -1.08
C PHE A 42 -11.64 -4.49 -2.47
N ILE A 43 -12.83 -3.90 -2.64
CA ILE A 43 -13.65 -4.03 -3.85
C ILE A 43 -13.18 -3.07 -4.94
N ILE A 44 -12.83 -1.83 -4.60
CA ILE A 44 -12.50 -0.81 -5.59
C ILE A 44 -11.03 -0.96 -6.00
N ASN A 45 -10.80 -1.25 -7.28
CA ASN A 45 -9.47 -1.13 -7.86
C ASN A 45 -9.24 0.33 -8.30
N SER A 46 -8.42 1.06 -7.56
CA SER A 46 -8.08 2.46 -7.82
C SER A 46 -6.57 2.68 -8.02
N PHE A 47 -5.81 1.65 -8.41
CA PHE A 47 -4.35 1.72 -8.57
C PHE A 47 -3.60 2.29 -7.33
N GLY A 48 -4.07 1.97 -6.12
CA GLY A 48 -3.46 2.43 -4.87
C GLY A 48 -3.91 3.82 -4.37
N ILE A 49 -4.64 4.59 -5.17
CA ILE A 49 -5.06 5.97 -4.84
C ILE A 49 -6.04 6.02 -3.65
N LEU A 50 -7.08 5.18 -3.65
CA LEU A 50 -8.08 5.10 -2.58
C LEU A 50 -7.47 4.71 -1.22
N PRO A 51 -6.60 3.67 -1.13
CA PRO A 51 -5.86 3.40 0.10
C PRO A 51 -5.01 4.59 0.56
N LEU A 52 -4.31 5.26 -0.36
CA LEU A 52 -3.47 6.40 -0.03
C LEU A 52 -4.29 7.58 0.51
N PHE A 53 -5.45 7.86 -0.11
CA PHE A 53 -6.41 8.85 0.36
C PHE A 53 -6.93 8.51 1.76
N TYR A 54 -7.31 7.25 2.00
CA TYR A 54 -7.73 6.80 3.33
C TYR A 54 -6.64 7.02 4.38
N LEU A 55 -5.40 6.61 4.10
CA LEU A 55 -4.25 6.76 5.00
C LEU A 55 -3.94 8.23 5.29
N TRP A 56 -4.06 9.09 4.29
CA TRP A 56 -3.86 10.53 4.44
C TRP A 56 -4.99 11.17 5.27
N LYS A 57 -6.25 10.89 4.93
CA LYS A 57 -7.43 11.41 5.62
C LYS A 57 -7.47 11.01 7.10
N THR A 58 -7.08 9.78 7.40
CA THR A 58 -7.02 9.25 8.77
C THR A 58 -5.72 9.55 9.50
N LYS A 59 -4.77 10.25 8.85
CA LYS A 59 -3.41 10.54 9.35
C LYS A 59 -2.61 9.28 9.73
N GLN A 60 -2.97 8.13 9.18
CA GLN A 60 -2.34 6.83 9.43
C GLN A 60 -1.07 6.61 8.59
N LEU A 61 -0.78 7.51 7.64
CA LEU A 61 0.41 7.44 6.78
C LEU A 61 1.71 7.41 7.61
N ASN A 62 1.84 8.26 8.63
CA ASN A 62 3.03 8.27 9.49
C ASN A 62 3.20 6.96 10.27
N GLY A 63 2.11 6.41 10.79
CA GLY A 63 2.15 5.10 11.42
C GLY A 63 2.65 4.04 10.44
N VAL A 64 2.16 4.02 9.19
CA VAL A 64 2.66 3.08 8.16
C VAL A 64 4.17 3.22 7.98
N LEU A 65 4.68 4.44 7.90
CA LEU A 65 6.12 4.69 7.80
C LEU A 65 6.89 4.24 9.04
N GLU A 66 6.33 4.42 10.24
CA GLU A 66 6.92 3.93 11.49
C GLU A 66 6.98 2.40 11.53
N ASP A 67 5.89 1.70 11.21
CA ASP A 67 5.86 0.23 11.13
C ASP A 67 6.93 -0.27 10.14
N LEU A 68 7.05 0.36 8.97
CA LEU A 68 8.06 -0.01 7.96
C LEU A 68 9.49 0.27 8.43
N LYS A 69 9.71 1.43 9.05
CA LYS A 69 11.00 1.77 9.67
C LYS A 69 11.37 0.76 10.74
N LEU A 70 10.41 0.31 11.55
CA LEU A 70 10.62 -0.71 12.57
C LEU A 70 10.98 -2.05 11.93
N ILE A 71 10.26 -2.51 10.90
CA ILE A 71 10.56 -3.76 10.19
C ILE A 71 11.97 -3.74 9.58
N PHE A 72 12.36 -2.63 8.95
CA PHE A 72 13.66 -2.52 8.32
C PHE A 72 14.78 -2.33 9.35
N THR A 73 14.61 -1.40 10.29
CA THR A 73 15.63 -1.07 11.29
C THR A 73 15.84 -2.19 12.31
N SER A 74 14.78 -2.90 12.70
CA SER A 74 14.89 -4.04 13.63
C SER A 74 15.74 -5.17 13.07
N ARG A 75 15.77 -5.35 11.74
CA ARG A 75 16.49 -6.44 11.09
C ARG A 75 18.01 -6.23 10.99
N PHE A 76 18.50 -5.01 11.16
CA PHE A 76 19.93 -4.68 11.06
C PHE A 76 20.59 -4.36 12.40
N LYS A 77 19.84 -4.41 13.50
CA LYS A 77 20.37 -4.22 14.85
C LYS A 77 20.84 -5.56 15.45
N LYS A 78 21.71 -6.27 14.73
CA LYS A 78 22.47 -7.41 15.24
C LYS A 78 23.90 -6.98 15.48
#